data_AF-A0AAX4JA61-F1
#
_entry.id   AF-A0AAX4JA61-F1
#
_cell.length_a   1.000
_cell.length_b   1.000
_cell.length_c   1.000
_cell.angle_alpha   90.00
_cell.angle_beta   90.00
_cell.angle_gamma   90.00
#
_symmetry.space_group_name_H-M   'P 1'
#
loop_
_entity.id
_entity.type
_entity.pdbx_description
1 polymer ?
#
loop_
_entity_poly.entity_id
_entity_poly.type
_entity_poly.pdbx_seq_one_letter_code
_entity_poly.pdbx_strand_id
1 'polypeptide(L)'
;MLKGGQYTVVDLLCISNSLLEQLNSTEDHKSSPSHVYKSVLESSSGKKVVYFLGNIEIGQNTIINVTKDKECPLLYKEDYQIIQRTNFITNKILLEKLINKNNV
;
A
#
# COMPACT_ATOMS: atom_id res chain seq x y z
N MET A 1 -4.54 12.17 -11.16
CA MET A 1 -5.67 12.59 -10.31
C MET A 1 -6.36 11.36 -9.71
N LEU A 2 -6.35 11.27 -8.39
CA LEU A 2 -7.15 10.33 -7.58
C LEU A 2 -8.38 11.10 -7.09
N LYS A 3 -9.57 10.59 -7.38
CA LYS A 3 -10.80 11.26 -6.94
C LYS A 3 -11.09 10.95 -5.47
N GLY A 4 -11.83 11.81 -4.80
CA GLY A 4 -12.42 11.51 -3.51
C GLY A 4 -13.42 10.36 -3.63
N GLY A 5 -13.53 9.55 -2.58
CA GLY A 5 -14.45 8.43 -2.52
C GLY A 5 -13.84 7.17 -1.91
N GLN A 6 -14.60 6.08 -1.98
CA GLN A 6 -14.23 4.81 -1.39
C GLN A 6 -13.38 3.95 -2.33
N TYR A 7 -12.35 3.34 -1.75
CA TYR A 7 -11.41 2.48 -2.43
C TYR A 7 -11.07 1.26 -1.60
N THR A 8 -10.86 0.13 -2.27
CA THR A 8 -10.30 -1.08 -1.69
C THR A 8 -8.80 -1.16 -2.00
N VAL A 9 -7.98 -1.43 -0.99
CA VAL A 9 -6.55 -1.71 -1.14
C VAL A 9 -6.39 -3.13 -1.70
N VAL A 10 -6.06 -3.24 -2.99
CA VAL A 10 -5.88 -4.53 -3.68
C VAL A 10 -4.51 -5.11 -3.43
N ASP A 11 -3.46 -4.29 -3.42
CA ASP A 11 -2.09 -4.72 -3.15
C ASP A 11 -1.33 -3.59 -2.48
N LEU A 12 -0.30 -3.96 -1.72
CA LEU A 12 0.52 -3.05 -0.96
C LEU A 12 1.94 -3.61 -0.84
N LEU A 13 2.93 -2.79 -1.16
CA LEU A 13 4.35 -3.14 -1.11
C LEU A 13 5.12 -2.00 -0.46
N CYS A 14 5.92 -2.28 0.56
CA CYS A 14 6.86 -1.30 1.09
C CYS A 14 7.99 -1.12 0.08
N ILE A 15 8.20 0.10 -0.41
CA ILE A 15 9.25 0.41 -1.39
C ILE A 15 10.44 1.14 -0.77
N SER A 16 10.37 1.46 0.53
CA SER A 16 11.50 2.00 1.30
C SER A 16 12.49 0.95 1.77
N ASN A 17 12.09 -0.33 1.79
CA ASN A 17 12.94 -1.45 2.21
C ASN A 17 13.32 -2.30 1.01
N SER A 18 14.45 -3.01 1.09
CA SER A 18 14.81 -3.96 0.04
C SER A 18 13.80 -5.13 0.01
N LEU A 19 13.61 -5.73 -1.18
CA LEU A 19 12.71 -6.89 -1.31
C LEU A 19 13.20 -8.09 -0.49
N LEU A 20 14.53 -8.26 -0.38
CA LEU A 20 15.15 -9.35 0.38
C LEU A 20 14.93 -9.20 1.89
N GLU A 21 15.10 -8.00 2.44
CA GLU A 21 14.80 -7.73 3.85
C GLU A 21 13.33 -8.00 4.15
N GLN A 22 12.42 -7.59 3.26
CA GLN A 22 11.00 -7.84 3.42
C GLN A 22 10.64 -9.33 3.37
N LEU A 23 11.31 -10.10 2.52
CA LEU A 23 11.07 -11.54 2.41
C LEU A 23 11.56 -12.30 3.65
N ASN A 24 12.73 -11.88 4.19
CA ASN A 24 13.40 -12.53 5.30
C ASN A 24 12.93 -12.07 6.68
N SER A 25 12.19 -10.95 6.76
CA SER A 25 11.64 -10.47 8.03
C SER A 25 10.64 -11.47 8.61
N THR A 26 10.87 -11.87 9.86
CA THR A 26 9.94 -12.69 10.65
C THR A 26 8.90 -11.84 11.38
N GLU A 27 9.14 -10.54 11.51
CA GLU A 27 8.16 -9.59 12.02
C GLU A 27 7.38 -8.98 10.84
N ASP A 28 6.05 -8.92 10.98
CA ASP A 28 5.24 -8.02 10.16
C ASP A 28 5.79 -6.62 10.38
N HIS A 29 6.36 -6.02 9.34
CA HIS A 29 7.07 -4.74 9.45
C HIS A 29 6.19 -3.73 10.17
N LYS A 30 6.59 -3.35 11.38
CA LYS A 30 6.00 -2.19 12.07
C LYS A 30 6.22 -0.99 11.15
N SER A 31 5.11 -0.40 10.76
CA SER A 31 5.06 0.77 9.90
C SER A 31 5.88 1.91 10.53
N SER A 32 6.97 2.27 9.85
CA SER A 32 7.79 3.42 10.22
C SER A 32 7.24 4.69 9.59
N PRO A 33 7.31 5.85 10.26
CA PRO A 33 7.00 7.14 9.64
C PRO A 33 7.91 7.47 8.43
N SER A 34 9.02 6.77 8.24
CA SER A 34 9.90 6.91 7.06
C SER A 34 9.55 5.97 5.89
N HIS A 35 8.62 5.03 6.08
CA HIS A 35 8.27 4.08 5.03
C HIS A 35 7.32 4.69 4.01
N VAL A 36 7.53 4.29 2.76
CA VAL A 36 6.68 4.57 1.61
C VAL A 36 6.15 3.25 1.11
N TYR A 37 4.83 3.17 0.96
CA TYR A 37 4.17 1.99 0.45
C TYR A 37 3.52 2.28 -0.89
N LYS A 38 3.91 1.54 -1.92
CA LYS A 38 3.25 1.54 -3.22
C LYS A 38 2.03 0.63 -3.14
N SER A 39 0.88 1.12 -3.56
CA SER A 39 -0.38 0.39 -3.47
C SER A 39 -1.19 0.46 -4.74
N VAL A 40 -2.04 -0.53 -4.94
CA VAL A 40 -3.10 -0.52 -5.94
C VAL A 40 -4.44 -0.34 -5.20
N LEU A 41 -5.13 0.74 -5.51
CA LEU A 41 -6.50 0.99 -5.08
C LEU A 41 -7.48 0.60 -6.18
N GLU A 42 -8.62 0.05 -5.80
CA GLU A 42 -9.72 -0.29 -6.71
C GLU A 42 -11.01 0.40 -6.29
N SER A 43 -11.75 0.87 -7.28
CA SER A 43 -13.10 1.44 -7.14
C SER A 43 -13.95 1.01 -8.33
N SER A 44 -15.22 1.41 -8.34
CA SER A 44 -16.10 1.24 -9.51
C SER A 44 -15.55 1.89 -10.79
N SER A 45 -14.71 2.91 -10.67
CA SER A 45 -14.05 3.59 -11.79
C SER A 45 -12.77 2.89 -12.30
N GLY A 46 -12.39 1.77 -11.69
CA GLY A 46 -11.21 0.99 -12.02
C GLY A 46 -10.09 1.10 -10.97
N LYS A 47 -8.89 0.67 -11.39
CA LYS A 47 -7.68 0.59 -10.55
C LYS A 47 -6.80 1.82 -10.68
N LYS A 48 -6.16 2.22 -9.58
CA LYS A 48 -5.19 3.33 -9.50
C LYS A 48 -3.99 2.93 -8.65
N VAL A 49 -2.81 3.32 -9.08
CA VAL A 49 -1.59 3.19 -8.28
C VAL A 49 -1.44 4.44 -7.42
N VAL A 50 -1.20 4.25 -6.13
CA VAL A 50 -0.96 5.32 -5.16
C VAL A 50 0.24 5.00 -4.29
N TYR A 51 0.73 6.01 -3.58
CA TYR A 51 1.80 5.89 -2.60
C TYR A 51 1.29 6.39 -1.26
N PHE A 52 1.26 5.50 -0.27
CA PHE A 52 1.03 5.88 1.10
C PHE A 52 2.33 6.33 1.73
N LEU A 53 2.27 7.48 2.41
CA LEU A 53 3.41 8.11 3.08
C LEU A 53 3.20 8.08 4.58
N GLY A 54 4.23 7.64 5.31
CA GLY A 54 4.25 7.62 6.76
C GLY A 54 3.82 6.29 7.37
N ASN A 55 3.49 6.33 8.67
CA ASN A 55 3.05 5.16 9.41
C ASN A 55 1.61 4.80 8.98
N ILE A 56 1.48 3.66 8.29
CA ILE A 56 0.19 3.11 7.88
C ILE A 56 -0.13 1.80 8.63
N GLU A 57 -1.39 1.69 9.05
CA GLU A 57 -1.94 0.48 9.68
C GLU A 57 -2.97 -0.16 8.74
N ILE A 58 -2.57 -0.42 7.48
CA ILE A 58 -3.45 -0.96 6.44
C ILE A 58 -2.78 -2.13 5.72
N GLY A 59 -3.58 -3.13 5.37
CA GLY A 59 -3.19 -4.26 4.54
C GLY A 59 -4.11 -4.45 3.33
N GLN A 60 -3.89 -5.54 2.60
CA GLN A 60 -4.75 -5.96 1.50
C GLN A 60 -6.21 -6.12 1.98
N ASN A 61 -7.18 -5.77 1.13
CA ASN A 61 -8.62 -5.71 1.42
C ASN A 61 -9.06 -4.65 2.43
N THR A 62 -8.16 -3.76 2.87
CA THR A 62 -8.59 -2.56 3.64
C THR A 62 -9.46 -1.68 2.75
N ILE A 63 -10.56 -1.17 3.29
CA ILE A 63 -11.40 -0.17 2.63
C ILE A 63 -11.07 1.20 3.22
N ILE A 64 -10.70 2.15 2.37
CA ILE A 64 -10.44 3.53 2.74
C ILE A 64 -11.40 4.48 2.02
N ASN A 65 -11.67 5.62 2.64
CA ASN A 65 -12.36 6.74 2.01
C ASN A 65 -11.36 7.89 1.85
N VAL A 66 -11.03 8.24 0.60
CA VAL A 66 -10.21 9.40 0.27
C VAL A 66 -11.11 10.64 0.39
N THR A 67 -10.72 11.57 1.26
CA THR A 67 -11.59 12.66 1.75
C THR A 67 -11.83 13.76 0.71
N LYS A 68 -10.90 13.94 -0.24
CA LYS A 68 -10.95 14.98 -1.28
C LYS A 68 -10.21 14.53 -2.52
N ASP A 69 -10.50 15.16 -3.66
CA ASP A 69 -9.73 14.96 -4.89
C ASP A 69 -8.26 15.32 -4.67
N LYS A 70 -7.38 14.50 -5.24
CA LYS A 70 -5.92 14.63 -5.13
C LYS A 70 -5.32 14.66 -6.53
N GLU A 71 -4.60 15.72 -6.83
CA GLU A 71 -3.93 15.85 -8.13
C GLU A 71 -2.83 14.78 -8.28
N CYS A 72 -2.06 14.58 -7.20
CA CYS A 72 -1.01 13.59 -7.11
C CYS A 72 -1.47 12.28 -6.44
N PRO A 73 -0.85 11.13 -6.79
CA PRO A 73 -1.21 9.83 -6.21
C PRO A 73 -0.56 9.60 -4.83
N LEU A 74 -0.34 10.65 -4.05
CA LEU A 74 0.28 10.59 -2.71
C LEU A 74 -0.80 10.72 -1.63
N LEU A 75 -0.80 9.79 -0.67
CA LEU A 75 -1.74 9.76 0.45
C LEU A 75 -0.99 9.81 1.77
N TYR A 76 -1.23 10.87 2.54
CA TYR A 76 -0.89 10.97 3.95
C TYR A 76 -2.07 10.52 4.81
N LYS A 77 -1.84 10.29 6.11
CA LYS A 77 -2.86 9.80 7.04
C LYS A 77 -4.10 10.70 7.09
N GLU A 78 -3.93 12.00 6.93
CA GLU A 78 -4.99 13.01 6.91
C GLU A 78 -5.83 13.01 5.61
N ASP A 79 -5.35 12.36 4.54
CA ASP A 79 -6.04 12.38 3.26
C ASP A 79 -7.15 11.33 3.15
N TYR A 80 -7.14 10.34 4.05
CA TYR A 80 -8.07 9.23 4.00
C TYR A 80 -8.54 8.80 5.40
N GLN A 81 -9.68 8.12 5.41
CA GLN A 81 -10.22 7.46 6.61
C GLN A 81 -10.31 5.96 6.34
N ILE A 82 -9.96 5.15 7.34
CA ILE A 82 -10.11 3.70 7.24
C ILE A 82 -11.55 3.34 7.61
N ILE A 83 -12.30 2.80 6.64
CA ILE A 83 -13.67 2.31 6.87
C ILE A 83 -13.62 0.89 7.42
N GLN A 84 -12.78 0.04 6.81
CA GLN A 84 -12.58 -1.34 7.22
C GLN A 84 -11.08 -1.63 7.20
N ARG A 85 -10.55 -2.07 8.33
CA ARG A 85 -9.12 -2.37 8.48
C ARG A 85 -8.87 -3.86 8.27
N THR A 86 -7.87 -4.15 7.46
CA THR A 86 -7.17 -5.44 7.47
C THR A 86 -5.72 -5.20 7.85
N ASN A 87 -5.12 -6.13 8.61
CA ASN A 87 -3.73 -5.99 9.00
C ASN A 87 -2.80 -6.15 7.80
N PHE A 88 -1.67 -5.44 7.83
CA PHE A 88 -0.62 -5.62 6.85
C PHE A 88 -0.05 -7.03 6.97
N ILE A 89 -0.02 -7.75 5.85
CA ILE A 89 0.64 -9.04 5.73
C ILE A 89 1.55 -8.95 4.51
N THR A 90 2.82 -9.27 4.69
CA THR A 90 3.78 -9.29 3.59
C THR A 90 3.40 -10.36 2.57
N ASN A 91 3.18 -9.95 1.31
CA ASN A 91 2.91 -10.88 0.21
C ASN A 91 4.20 -11.54 -0.27
N LYS A 92 4.59 -12.65 0.38
CA LYS A 92 5.84 -13.38 0.09
C LYS A 92 5.92 -13.86 -1.37
N ILE A 93 4.82 -14.35 -1.93
CA ILE A 93 4.76 -14.82 -3.32
C ILE A 93 5.07 -13.68 -4.30
N LEU A 94 4.55 -12.48 -4.04
CA LEU A 94 4.85 -11.30 -4.86
C LEU A 94 6.33 -10.91 -4.72
N LEU A 95 6.88 -10.90 -3.51
CA LEU A 95 8.30 -10.59 -3.27
C LEU A 95 9.23 -11.55 -3.99
N GLU A 96 9.01 -12.86 -3.86
CA GLU A 96 9.78 -13.90 -4.56
C GLU A 96 9.75 -13.70 -6.07
N LYS A 97 8.57 -13.43 -6.63
CA LYS A 97 8.42 -13.13 -8.06
C LYS A 97 9.22 -11.89 -8.47
N LEU A 98 9.17 -10.82 -7.68
CA LEU A 98 9.87 -9.58 -7.98
C LEU A 98 11.40 -9.73 -7.89
N ILE A 99 11.89 -10.50 -6.92
CA ILE A 99 13.33 -10.80 -6.77
C ILE A 99 13.82 -11.65 -7.95
N ASN A 100 13.11 -12.73 -8.26
CA ASN A 100 13.53 -13.67 -9.30
C ASN A 100 13.41 -13.09 -10.72
N LYS A 101 12.54 -12.09 -10.92
CA LYS A 101 12.40 -11.42 -12.23
C LYS A 101 13.62 -10.58 -12.61
N ASN A 102 14.48 -10.24 -11.64
CA ASN A 102 15.75 -9.54 -11.87
C ASN A 102 16.94 -10.48 -12.09
N ASN A 103 16.74 -11.80 -12.03
CA ASN A 103 17.79 -12.82 -12.25
C ASN A 103 17.76 -13.40 -13.69
N VAL A 104 17.17 -12.69 -14.65
CA VAL A 104 17.14 -13.05 -16.09
C VAL A 104 17.80 -11.96 -16.91
#